data_AF-A0AA95S7Q5-F1
#
_entry.id   AF-A0AA95S7Q5-F1
#
_cell.length_a   1.000
_cell.length_b   1.000
_cell.length_c   1.000
_cell.angle_alpha   90.00
_cell.angle_beta   90.00
_cell.angle_gamma   90.00
#
_symmetry.space_group_name_H-M   'P 1'
#
loop_
_entity.id
_entity.type
_entity.pdbx_description
1 polymer ?
#
loop_
_entity_poly.entity_id
_entity_poly.type
_entity_poly.pdbx_seq_one_letter_code
_entity_poly.pdbx_strand_id
1 'polypeptide(L)'
;MAIYKNCQSCGMPLAKDELGGGTEKDGTKSTMYCSHCYMNGEFTLPNITVEEMKERVKQKVVEFGMPKFIAGLFTRNIPKLERWKR
;
A
#
# COMPACT_ATOMS: atom_id res chain seq x y z
N MET A 1 -14.92 5.25 -11.82
CA MET A 1 -14.12 4.68 -10.72
C MET A 1 -12.75 5.36 -10.72
N ALA A 2 -12.31 5.94 -9.60
CA ALA A 2 -10.99 6.55 -9.53
C ALA A 2 -9.92 5.45 -9.44
N ILE A 3 -9.15 5.27 -10.52
CA ILE A 3 -8.02 4.34 -10.53
C ILE A 3 -6.84 5.06 -9.89
N TYR A 4 -6.40 4.60 -8.73
CA TYR A 4 -5.26 5.20 -8.06
C TYR A 4 -3.96 4.65 -8.62
N LYS A 5 -2.99 5.53 -8.88
CA LYS A 5 -1.66 5.10 -9.32
C LYS A 5 -0.88 4.40 -8.20
N ASN A 6 -1.19 4.75 -6.95
CA ASN A 6 -0.53 4.27 -5.74
C ASN A 6 -1.55 3.70 -4.76
N CYS A 7 -1.16 2.62 -4.08
CA CYS A 7 -1.93 1.99 -3.03
C CYS A 7 -2.24 3.00 -1.91
N GLN A 8 -3.52 3.17 -1.59
CA GLN A 8 -4.00 4.08 -0.56
C GLN A 8 -3.76 3.60 0.87
N SER A 9 -3.04 2.49 1.05
CA SER A 9 -2.62 1.95 2.34
C SER A 9 -1.11 2.06 2.56
N CYS A 10 -0.29 1.60 1.61
CA CYS A 10 1.17 1.57 1.75
C CYS A 10 1.91 2.61 0.88
N GLY A 11 1.21 3.30 -0.03
CA GLY A 11 1.84 4.20 -0.99
C GLY A 11 2.63 3.52 -2.11
N MET A 12 2.61 2.18 -2.19
CA MET A 12 3.26 1.42 -3.25
C MET A 12 2.58 1.69 -4.60
N PRO A 13 3.32 1.91 -5.70
CA PRO A 13 2.74 2.03 -7.02
C PRO A 13 2.00 0.76 -7.41
N LEU A 14 0.72 0.85 -7.77
CA LEU A 14 -0.06 -0.34 -8.20
C LEU A 14 0.48 -0.93 -9.50
N ALA A 15 1.12 -0.11 -10.34
CA ALA A 15 1.82 -0.58 -11.55
C ALA A 15 3.00 -1.52 -11.26
N LYS A 16 3.54 -1.51 -10.03
CA LYS A 16 4.61 -2.42 -9.57
C LYS A 16 4.06 -3.68 -8.90
N ASP A 17 2.75 -3.78 -8.70
CA ASP A 17 2.11 -4.94 -8.11
C ASP A 17 1.97 -6.04 -9.18
N GLU A 18 2.58 -7.20 -8.96
CA GLU A 18 2.56 -8.32 -9.91
C GLU A 18 1.14 -8.86 -10.16
N LEU A 19 0.25 -8.67 -9.19
CA LEU A 19 -1.15 -9.07 -9.27
C LEU A 19 -2.05 -7.95 -9.82
N GLY A 20 -1.51 -6.79 -10.19
CA GLY A 20 -2.26 -5.66 -10.74
C GLY A 20 -3.22 -4.99 -9.76
N GLY A 21 -3.08 -5.22 -8.45
CA GLY A 21 -3.95 -4.70 -7.41
C GLY A 21 -4.50 -5.77 -6.48
N GLY A 22 -5.13 -5.31 -5.39
CA GLY A 22 -5.84 -6.16 -4.44
C GLY A 22 -7.04 -6.87 -5.07
N THR A 23 -7.67 -7.75 -4.31
CA THR A 23 -8.89 -8.46 -4.75
C THR A 23 -10.03 -8.11 -3.80
N GLU A 24 -11.21 -7.82 -4.32
CA GLU A 24 -12.44 -7.63 -3.54
C GLU A 24 -13.11 -8.98 -3.20
N LYS A 25 -14.18 -8.96 -2.40
CA LYS A 25 -14.91 -10.20 -2.03
C LYS A 25 -15.50 -10.91 -3.25
N ASP A 26 -15.91 -10.14 -4.25
CA ASP A 26 -16.50 -10.62 -5.50
C ASP A 26 -15.46 -11.14 -6.50
N GLY A 27 -14.16 -11.13 -6.15
CA GLY A 27 -13.07 -11.57 -7.03
C GLY A 27 -12.60 -10.50 -8.03
N THR A 28 -13.21 -9.31 -8.02
CA THR A 28 -12.79 -8.15 -8.82
C THR A 28 -11.47 -7.56 -8.30
N LYS A 29 -10.75 -6.85 -9.16
CA LYS A 29 -9.50 -6.17 -8.78
C LYS A 29 -9.78 -4.83 -8.09
N SER A 30 -9.20 -4.63 -6.92
CA SER A 30 -9.21 -3.36 -6.24
C SER A 30 -8.25 -2.39 -6.94
N THR A 31 -8.80 -1.25 -7.36
CA THR A 31 -8.05 -0.16 -8.01
C THR A 31 -7.51 0.88 -7.03
N MET A 32 -7.72 0.66 -5.73
CA MET A 32 -7.29 1.55 -4.64
C MET A 32 -6.15 0.95 -3.82
N TYR A 33 -6.10 -0.37 -3.69
CA TYR A 33 -5.16 -1.07 -2.81
C TYR A 33 -4.34 -2.10 -3.59
N CYS A 34 -3.12 -2.37 -3.13
CA CYS A 34 -2.27 -3.43 -3.68
C CYS A 34 -2.60 -4.79 -3.05
N SER A 35 -2.18 -5.87 -3.72
CA SER A 35 -2.41 -7.25 -3.30
C SER A 35 -1.86 -7.57 -1.91
N HIS A 36 -0.76 -6.92 -1.52
CA HIS A 36 -0.15 -7.12 -0.20
C HIS A 36 -0.93 -6.47 0.94
N CYS A 37 -1.65 -5.36 0.66
CA CYS A 37 -2.39 -4.63 1.69
C CYS A 37 -3.83 -5.10 1.79
N TYR A 38 -4.42 -5.55 0.68
CA TYR A 38 -5.83 -5.85 0.58
C TYR A 38 -6.04 -7.08 -0.31
N MET A 39 -6.66 -8.11 0.26
CA MET A 39 -6.87 -9.38 -0.40
C MET A 39 -8.22 -9.96 0.00
N ASN A 40 -8.98 -10.48 -0.96
CA ASN A 40 -10.32 -11.06 -0.77
C ASN A 40 -11.29 -10.14 0.00
N GLY A 41 -11.22 -8.84 -0.26
CA GLY A 41 -12.12 -7.87 0.37
C GLY A 41 -11.73 -7.42 1.77
N GLU A 42 -10.58 -7.87 2.27
CA GLU A 42 -10.12 -7.57 3.62
C GLU A 42 -8.67 -7.06 3.62
N PHE A 43 -8.36 -6.17 4.56
CA PHE A 43 -6.99 -5.76 4.77
C PHE A 43 -6.22 -6.89 5.44
N THR A 44 -5.04 -7.20 4.93
CA THR A 44 -4.15 -8.21 5.54
C THR A 44 -3.73 -7.84 6.95
N LEU A 45 -3.74 -6.54 7.27
CA LEU A 45 -3.32 -5.98 8.53
C LEU A 45 -4.30 -4.90 8.99
N PRO A 46 -5.50 -5.24 9.50
CA PRO A 46 -6.52 -4.26 9.85
C PRO A 46 -6.13 -3.42 11.08
N ASN A 47 -5.40 -4.02 12.03
CA ASN A 47 -5.00 -3.39 13.30
C ASN A 47 -3.66 -2.62 13.24
N ILE A 48 -2.98 -2.61 12.09
CA ILE A 48 -1.67 -1.96 11.99
C ILE A 48 -1.82 -0.44 12.12
N THR A 49 -0.92 0.18 12.88
CA THR A 49 -0.87 1.64 13.01
C THR A 49 -0.17 2.27 11.80
N VAL A 50 -0.39 3.57 11.59
CA VAL A 50 0.27 4.31 10.52
C VAL A 50 1.80 4.30 10.67
N GLU A 51 2.31 4.26 11.90
CA GLU A 51 3.73 4.25 12.21
C GLU A 51 4.37 2.90 11.90
N GLU A 52 3.73 1.80 12.32
CA GLU A 52 4.15 0.45 11.93
C GLU A 52 4.08 0.26 10.41
N MET A 53 3.06 0.80 9.75
CA MET A 53 2.97 0.72 8.29
C MET A 53 4.12 1.46 7.62
N LYS A 54 4.53 2.63 8.13
CA LYS A 54 5.71 3.34 7.64
C LYS A 54 6.97 2.51 7.78
N GLU A 55 7.19 1.90 8.94
CA GLU A 55 8.38 1.08 9.16
C GLU A 55 8.40 -0.13 8.23
N ARG A 56 7.28 -0.83 8.11
CA ARG A 56 7.12 -1.98 7.22
C ARG A 56 7.38 -1.62 5.76
N VAL A 57 6.81 -0.52 5.27
CA VAL A 57 7.05 -0.03 3.91
C VAL A 57 8.50 0.38 3.74
N LYS A 58 9.11 1.02 4.75
CA LYS A 58 10.52 1.41 4.70
C LYS A 58 11.43 0.19 4.53
N GLN A 59 11.20 -0.87 5.30
CA GLN A 59 11.95 -2.13 5.20
C GLN A 59 11.76 -2.77 3.82
N LYS A 60 10.51 -2.94 3.38
CA LYS A 60 10.18 -3.50 2.06
C LYS A 60 10.81 -2.73 0.90
N VAL A 61 10.82 -1.40 0.95
CA VAL A 61 11.43 -0.56 -0.08
C VAL A 61 12.95 -0.80 -0.14
N VAL A 62 13.61 -0.92 1.01
CA VAL A 62 15.04 -1.22 1.08
C VAL A 62 15.35 -2.64 0.59
N GLU A 63 14.53 -3.63 0.96
CA GLU A 63 14.64 -5.00 0.45
C GLU A 63 14.48 -5.07 -1.07
N PHE A 64 13.60 -4.25 -1.65
CA PHE A 64 13.43 -4.12 -3.10
C PHE A 64 14.61 -3.42 -3.81
N GLY A 65 15.68 -3.08 -3.10
CA GLY A 65 16.87 -2.43 -3.64
C GLY A 65 16.74 -0.91 -3.79
N MET A 66 15.66 -0.31 -3.27
CA MET A 66 15.55 1.15 -3.23
C MET A 66 16.33 1.72 -2.03
N PRO A 67 17.02 2.85 -2.20
CA PRO A 67 17.80 3.42 -1.12
C PRO A 67 16.91 4.00 0.01
N LYS A 68 17.42 3.97 1.25
CA LYS A 68 16.70 4.38 2.47
C LYS A 68 16.11 5.80 2.41
N PHE A 69 16.73 6.72 1.67
CA PHE A 69 16.22 8.09 1.53
C PHE A 69 14.90 8.13 0.74
N ILE A 70 14.76 7.30 -0.30
CA ILE A 70 13.51 7.16 -1.05
C ILE A 70 12.44 6.53 -0.16
N ALA A 71 12.80 5.49 0.58
CA ALA A 71 11.90 4.85 1.54
C ALA A 71 11.34 5.86 2.57
N GLY A 72 12.17 6.77 3.07
CA GLY A 72 11.74 7.88 3.92
C GLY A 72 10.74 8.82 3.24
N LEU A 73 10.96 9.18 1.98
CA LEU A 73 10.08 10.08 1.23
C LEU A 73 8.69 9.46 0.96
N PHE A 74 8.65 8.17 0.61
CA PHE A 74 7.41 7.42 0.42
C PHE A 74 6.62 7.30 1.72
N THR A 75 7.29 6.89 2.79
CA THR A 75 6.66 6.69 4.11
C THR A 75 6.15 7.99 4.74
N ARG A 76 6.78 9.11 4.42
CA ARG A 76 6.32 10.45 4.85
C ARG A 76 4.94 10.83 4.28
N ASN A 77 4.55 10.28 3.12
CA ASN A 77 3.23 10.51 2.52
C ASN A 77 2.16 9.50 2.95
N ILE A 78 2.53 8.37 3.56
CA ILE A 78 1.58 7.36 4.07
C ILE A 78 0.45 7.94 4.92
N PRO A 79 0.68 8.81 5.94
CA PRO A 79 -0.40 9.33 6.78
C PRO A 79 -1.40 10.22 6.02
N LYS A 80 -1.09 10.63 4.79
CA LYS A 80 -1.99 11.43 3.94
C LYS A 80 -2.85 10.58 3.00
N LEU A 81 -2.63 9.26 2.95
CA LEU A 81 -3.39 8.35 2.08
C LEU A 81 -4.79 8.08 2.66
N GLU A 82 -5.75 7.76 1.79
CA GLU A 82 -7.16 7.63 2.16
C GLU A 82 -7.42 6.64 3.31
N ARG A 83 -6.62 5.56 3.45
CA ARG A 83 -6.75 4.62 4.57
C ARG A 83 -6.47 5.27 5.94
N TRP A 84 -5.54 6.22 5.98
CA TRP A 84 -5.03 6.84 7.21
C TRP A 84 -5.63 8.22 7.45
N LYS A 85 -6.20 8.80 6.40
CA LYS A 85 -6.88 10.08 6.40
C LYS A 85 -8.23 9.89 7.09
N ARG A 86 -8.26 10.21 8.38
CA ARG A 86 -9.49 10.36 9.16
C ARG A 86 -10.11 11.74 8.91
#